data_AF-A0A953WUT1-F1
#
_entry.id   AF-A0A953WUT1-F1
#
_cell.length_a   1.000
_cell.length_b   1.000
_cell.length_c   1.000
_cell.angle_alpha   90.00
_cell.angle_beta   90.00
_cell.angle_gamma   90.00
#
_symmetry.space_group_name_H-M   'P 1'
#
loop_
_entity.id
_entity.type
_entity.pdbx_description
1 polymer ?
#
loop_
_entity_poly.entity_id
_entity_poly.type
_entity_poly.pdbx_seq_one_letter_code
_entity_poly.pdbx_strand_id
1 'polypeptide(L)'
;MLRLVNLGIVGGAAIALAAYLAAPSPAGAQTVPDTTPEGMVAFFPLTECPAGWSISASARGRFLMAVTEGSDVGGTVGTALTAGELPTSHTHTFQTSVSLSSHGCYDCFNGGAGWTGANSGSHDVPGSPPGTTGSHETYSYTQLLACEKGPPSTQSQTDNYAQNMVAFYDAAACPQGWELMESDSKPVNGVFAIPFADPGSAIGTVSGTPLTPGSPWTHSHSFKSSISVGSTDLQADSGSGSSSAQDGTYDFSGTTSTETIAFPYLQLLLCKKTAFSSNTLPAGLPQKILMFYAENDCPDGW
;
A
#
# COMPACT_ATOMS: atom_id res chain seq x y z
N MET A 1 -0.33 -66.45 -10.14
CA MET A 1 -1.45 -66.90 -9.29
C MET A 1 -2.32 -65.71 -8.98
N LEU A 2 -3.41 -65.58 -9.74
CA LEU A 2 -4.37 -64.49 -9.67
C LEU A 2 -5.46 -64.90 -8.66
N ARG A 3 -5.57 -64.19 -7.52
CA ARG A 3 -6.69 -64.38 -6.59
C ARG A 3 -7.69 -63.24 -6.81
N LEU A 4 -8.78 -63.55 -7.53
CA LEU A 4 -10.01 -62.78 -7.42
C LEU A 4 -10.60 -63.01 -6.02
N VAL A 5 -10.81 -61.92 -5.27
CA VAL A 5 -11.72 -61.93 -4.13
C VAL A 5 -12.95 -61.14 -4.54
N ASN A 6 -14.04 -61.89 -4.65
CA ASN A 6 -15.39 -61.42 -4.83
C ASN A 6 -15.96 -61.17 -3.42
N LEU A 7 -16.42 -59.95 -3.11
CA LEU A 7 -17.19 -59.70 -1.88
C LEU A 7 -18.40 -58.83 -2.20
N GLY A 8 -19.54 -59.32 -1.74
CA GLY A 8 -20.87 -59.00 -2.23
C GLY A 8 -21.44 -57.65 -1.80
N ILE A 9 -22.38 -57.22 -2.64
CA ILE A 9 -23.39 -56.19 -2.40
C ILE A 9 -24.45 -56.78 -1.46
N VAL A 10 -24.76 -56.17 -0.31
CA VAL A 10 -26.15 -55.91 0.15
C VAL A 10 -26.09 -54.81 1.23
N GLY A 11 -26.63 -53.63 0.93
CA GLY A 11 -26.76 -52.54 1.90
C GLY A 11 -27.49 -51.36 1.28
N GLY A 12 -28.81 -51.43 1.25
CA GLY A 12 -29.67 -50.38 0.72
C GLY A 12 -29.52 -49.10 1.55
N ALA A 13 -28.83 -48.11 0.99
CA ALA A 13 -28.91 -46.74 1.45
C ALA A 13 -30.18 -46.12 0.85
N ALA A 14 -31.14 -45.79 1.71
CA ALA A 14 -32.26 -44.95 1.34
C ALA A 14 -31.71 -43.61 0.83
N ILE A 15 -31.82 -43.38 -0.48
CA ILE A 15 -31.59 -42.07 -1.09
C ILE A 15 -32.76 -41.20 -0.65
N ALA A 16 -32.59 -40.51 0.48
CA ALA A 16 -33.45 -39.40 0.85
C ALA A 16 -33.19 -38.29 -0.18
N LEU A 17 -34.05 -38.23 -1.19
CA LEU A 17 -34.13 -37.13 -2.13
C LEU A 17 -34.65 -35.91 -1.35
N ALA A 18 -33.76 -35.25 -0.61
CA ALA A 18 -34.05 -33.98 0.01
C ALA A 18 -34.18 -32.96 -1.13
N ALA A 19 -35.42 -32.73 -1.57
CA ALA A 19 -35.76 -31.59 -2.39
C ALA A 19 -35.40 -30.34 -1.56
N TYR A 20 -34.21 -29.80 -1.82
CA TYR A 20 -33.81 -28.49 -1.35
C TYR A 20 -34.76 -27.51 -2.05
N LEU A 21 -35.83 -27.15 -1.35
CA LEU A 21 -36.60 -25.95 -1.65
C LEU A 21 -35.62 -24.81 -1.44
N ALA A 22 -34.93 -24.41 -2.52
CA ALA A 22 -34.19 -23.16 -2.56
C ALA A 22 -35.19 -22.07 -2.20
N ALA A 23 -35.09 -21.56 -0.97
CA ALA A 23 -35.80 -20.36 -0.60
C ALA A 23 -35.39 -19.31 -1.65
N PRO A 24 -36.33 -18.67 -2.36
CA PRO A 24 -35.98 -17.59 -3.26
C PRO A 24 -35.22 -16.58 -2.42
N SER A 25 -33.94 -16.35 -2.75
CA SER A 25 -33.22 -15.20 -2.22
C SER A 25 -34.13 -14.00 -2.42
N PRO A 26 -34.34 -13.12 -1.42
CA PRO A 26 -34.98 -11.84 -1.62
C PRO A 26 -34.02 -10.93 -2.41
N ALA A 27 -33.64 -11.36 -3.61
CA ALA A 27 -33.16 -10.51 -4.65
C ALA A 27 -34.40 -9.73 -5.08
N GLY A 28 -34.57 -8.53 -4.51
CA GLY A 28 -35.35 -7.50 -5.18
C GLY A 28 -34.73 -7.34 -6.55
N ALA A 29 -35.32 -8.00 -7.55
CA ALA A 29 -34.81 -8.01 -8.90
C ALA A 29 -34.72 -6.55 -9.35
N GLN A 30 -33.50 -6.05 -9.59
CA GLN A 30 -33.35 -4.80 -10.30
C GLN A 30 -34.03 -4.98 -11.66
N THR A 31 -35.14 -4.28 -11.86
CA THR A 31 -35.88 -4.28 -13.13
C THR A 31 -35.16 -3.47 -14.21
N VAL A 32 -34.13 -2.72 -13.82
CA VAL A 32 -33.29 -1.93 -14.71
C VAL A 32 -31.95 -2.65 -14.89
N PRO A 33 -31.55 -2.94 -16.15
CA PRO A 33 -30.25 -3.54 -16.43
C PRO A 33 -29.09 -2.73 -15.86
N ASP A 34 -28.10 -3.43 -15.32
CA ASP A 34 -26.84 -2.83 -14.92
C ASP A 34 -26.09 -2.34 -16.15
N THR A 35 -25.88 -1.02 -16.22
CA THR A 35 -25.22 -0.33 -17.34
C THR A 35 -23.73 -0.12 -17.12
N THR A 36 -23.16 -0.75 -16.09
CA THR A 36 -21.72 -0.62 -15.80
C THR A 36 -20.88 -1.16 -16.94
N PRO A 37 -19.87 -0.40 -17.44
CA PRO A 37 -18.97 -0.90 -18.46
C PRO A 37 -18.13 -2.11 -17.96
N GLU A 38 -17.87 -3.05 -18.87
CA GLU A 38 -16.98 -4.19 -18.61
C GLU A 38 -15.58 -3.74 -18.18
N GLY A 39 -14.96 -4.57 -17.35
CA GLY A 39 -13.62 -4.34 -16.82
C GLY A 39 -13.59 -3.33 -15.67
N MET A 40 -14.71 -2.67 -15.34
CA MET A 40 -14.74 -1.81 -14.15
C MET A 40 -14.47 -2.64 -12.89
N VAL A 41 -13.51 -2.19 -12.08
CA VAL A 41 -13.19 -2.75 -10.77
C VAL A 41 -13.66 -1.77 -9.69
N ALA A 42 -14.49 -2.26 -8.77
CA ALA A 42 -15.03 -1.46 -7.68
C ALA A 42 -15.06 -2.22 -6.36
N PHE A 43 -15.11 -1.46 -5.25
CA PHE A 43 -15.19 -2.01 -3.91
C PHE A 43 -16.62 -2.04 -3.39
N PHE A 44 -16.96 -3.12 -2.68
CA PHE A 44 -18.27 -3.33 -2.07
C PHE A 44 -18.11 -3.70 -0.59
N PRO A 45 -18.90 -3.11 0.32
CA PRO A 45 -19.02 -3.56 1.70
C PRO A 45 -20.03 -4.73 1.79
N LEU A 46 -19.80 -5.75 0.96
CA LEU A 46 -20.61 -6.96 0.81
C LEU A 46 -19.73 -8.20 0.94
N THR A 47 -20.34 -9.35 1.17
CA THR A 47 -19.64 -10.65 1.20
C THR A 47 -19.62 -11.34 -0.17
N GLU A 48 -20.45 -10.90 -1.10
CA GLU A 48 -20.58 -11.44 -2.46
C GLU A 48 -20.73 -10.29 -3.46
N CYS A 49 -20.30 -10.53 -4.70
CA CYS A 49 -20.44 -9.53 -5.76
C CYS A 49 -21.89 -9.43 -6.22
N PRO A 50 -22.36 -8.21 -6.59
CA PRO A 50 -23.69 -8.03 -7.17
C PRO A 50 -23.89 -8.86 -8.45
N ALA A 51 -25.16 -9.05 -8.86
CA ALA A 51 -25.46 -9.74 -10.10
C ALA A 51 -24.78 -9.07 -11.31
N GLY A 52 -24.15 -9.87 -12.17
CA GLY A 52 -23.38 -9.37 -13.31
C GLY A 52 -21.97 -8.90 -12.97
N TRP A 53 -21.52 -9.07 -11.72
CA TRP A 53 -20.15 -8.85 -11.26
C TRP A 53 -19.55 -10.15 -10.75
N SER A 54 -18.23 -10.23 -10.75
CA SER A 54 -17.47 -11.36 -10.21
C SER A 54 -16.35 -10.88 -9.31
N ILE A 55 -15.88 -11.73 -8.40
CA ILE A 55 -14.75 -11.37 -7.52
C ILE A 55 -13.52 -11.13 -8.40
N SER A 56 -12.89 -9.96 -8.27
CA SER A 56 -11.65 -9.66 -9.00
C SER A 56 -10.51 -10.50 -8.40
N ALA A 57 -10.12 -11.55 -9.11
CA ALA A 57 -9.08 -12.47 -8.66
C ALA A 57 -7.70 -11.78 -8.59
N SER A 58 -7.43 -10.85 -9.52
CA SER A 58 -6.20 -10.06 -9.59
C SER A 58 -6.08 -9.07 -8.43
N ALA A 59 -7.19 -8.47 -7.99
CA ALA A 59 -7.20 -7.46 -6.91
C ALA A 59 -7.14 -8.05 -5.49
N ARG A 60 -7.37 -9.36 -5.33
CA ARG A 60 -7.45 -10.01 -4.01
C ARG A 60 -6.15 -9.81 -3.22
N GLY A 61 -6.26 -9.18 -2.05
CA GLY A 61 -5.13 -8.94 -1.15
C GLY A 61 -4.15 -7.88 -1.65
N ARG A 62 -4.56 -7.03 -2.61
CA ARG A 62 -3.74 -6.00 -3.22
C ARG A 62 -4.43 -4.65 -3.15
N PHE A 63 -3.64 -3.59 -3.08
CA PHE A 63 -4.11 -2.23 -3.26
C PHE A 63 -4.24 -1.92 -4.76
N LEU A 64 -5.18 -1.07 -5.15
CA LEU A 64 -5.32 -0.64 -6.55
C LEU A 64 -4.47 0.60 -6.78
N MET A 65 -3.54 0.51 -7.71
CA MET A 65 -2.69 1.61 -8.17
C MET A 65 -3.14 2.06 -9.55
N ALA A 66 -3.26 3.36 -9.72
CA ALA A 66 -3.58 3.95 -11.01
C ALA A 66 -2.37 3.89 -11.94
N VAL A 67 -2.61 3.48 -13.18
CA VAL A 67 -1.69 3.63 -14.31
C VAL A 67 -2.41 4.33 -15.45
N THR A 68 -1.63 4.89 -16.38
CA THR A 68 -2.20 5.64 -17.50
C THR A 68 -1.88 5.01 -18.86
N GLU A 69 -0.93 4.08 -18.89
CA GLU A 69 -0.64 3.26 -20.06
C GLU A 69 -1.35 1.91 -19.97
N GLY A 70 -2.10 1.55 -21.01
CA GLY A 70 -2.82 0.29 -21.07
C GLY A 70 -1.91 -0.95 -21.01
N SER A 71 -0.63 -0.81 -21.35
CA SER A 71 0.37 -1.89 -21.24
C SER A 71 0.76 -2.25 -19.81
N ASP A 72 0.51 -1.35 -18.86
CA ASP A 72 0.85 -1.57 -17.44
C ASP A 72 -0.31 -2.21 -16.66
N VAL A 73 -1.51 -2.28 -17.26
CA VAL A 73 -2.72 -2.84 -16.66
C VAL A 73 -2.56 -4.33 -16.39
N GLY A 74 -3.03 -4.78 -15.24
CA GLY A 74 -2.87 -6.16 -14.77
C GLY A 74 -1.50 -6.45 -14.17
N GLY A 75 -0.55 -5.50 -14.24
CA GLY A 75 0.74 -5.58 -13.56
C GLY A 75 0.54 -5.71 -12.05
N THR A 76 1.30 -6.61 -11.41
CA THR A 76 1.27 -6.78 -9.95
C THR A 76 2.66 -6.70 -9.36
N VAL A 77 2.75 -6.11 -8.17
CA VAL A 77 3.98 -6.01 -7.39
C VAL A 77 3.74 -6.53 -5.98
N GLY A 78 4.74 -7.20 -5.42
CA GLY A 78 4.68 -7.80 -4.08
C GLY A 78 3.77 -9.04 -4.00
N THR A 79 3.78 -9.67 -2.82
CA THR A 79 2.95 -10.83 -2.48
C THR A 79 1.60 -10.36 -1.94
N ALA A 80 0.49 -10.85 -2.50
CA ALA A 80 -0.85 -10.51 -2.03
C ALA A 80 -1.05 -10.86 -0.55
N LEU A 81 -1.71 -9.97 0.18
CA LEU A 81 -2.08 -10.17 1.59
C LEU A 81 -3.21 -11.19 1.72
N THR A 82 -3.15 -11.99 2.78
CA THR A 82 -4.28 -12.79 3.23
C THR A 82 -5.28 -11.94 4.04
N ALA A 83 -6.44 -12.51 4.36
CA ALA A 83 -7.47 -11.78 5.10
C ALA A 83 -6.97 -11.42 6.51
N GLY A 84 -7.02 -10.13 6.85
CA GLY A 84 -6.54 -9.58 8.13
C GLY A 84 -5.02 -9.48 8.29
N GLU A 85 -4.23 -9.84 7.26
CA GLU A 85 -2.77 -9.83 7.36
C GLU A 85 -2.21 -8.41 7.20
N LEU A 86 -1.54 -7.90 8.22
CA LEU A 86 -0.82 -6.63 8.09
C LEU A 86 0.41 -6.80 7.17
N PRO A 87 0.77 -5.80 6.34
CA PRO A 87 2.02 -5.80 5.59
C PRO A 87 3.20 -6.15 6.49
N THR A 88 4.10 -7.00 5.98
CA THR A 88 5.24 -7.47 6.76
C THR A 88 6.11 -6.30 7.20
N SER A 89 6.51 -6.28 8.47
CA SER A 89 7.51 -5.34 8.94
C SER A 89 8.84 -5.54 8.22
N HIS A 90 9.51 -4.46 7.85
CA HIS A 90 10.90 -4.48 7.40
C HIS A 90 11.79 -3.74 8.39
N THR A 91 13.09 -3.96 8.27
CA THR A 91 14.12 -3.30 9.07
C THR A 91 15.07 -2.56 8.15
N HIS A 92 15.64 -1.45 8.62
CA HIS A 92 16.72 -0.81 7.91
C HIS A 92 18.05 -1.08 8.58
N THR A 93 19.11 -1.04 7.79
CA THR A 93 20.48 -1.01 8.28
C THR A 93 20.97 0.44 8.32
N PHE A 94 21.81 0.81 9.27
CA PHE A 94 22.51 2.10 9.23
C PHE A 94 23.94 1.97 9.73
N GLN A 95 24.82 2.84 9.22
CA GLN A 95 26.18 3.02 9.68
C GLN A 95 26.46 4.51 9.80
N THR A 96 27.01 4.94 10.92
CA THR A 96 27.37 6.34 11.16
C THR A 96 28.56 6.41 12.11
N SER A 97 29.28 7.53 12.02
CA SER A 97 30.40 7.84 12.88
C SER A 97 30.14 9.14 13.64
N VAL A 98 30.50 9.18 14.91
CA VAL A 98 30.57 10.42 15.68
C VAL A 98 31.99 10.99 15.59
N SER A 99 32.09 12.30 15.34
CA SER A 99 33.38 12.99 15.38
C SER A 99 33.55 13.66 16.74
N LEU A 100 34.53 13.19 17.51
CA LEU A 100 34.89 13.75 18.80
C LEU A 100 35.97 14.82 18.60
N SER A 101 35.64 16.07 18.91
CA SER A 101 36.58 17.18 18.84
C SER A 101 37.73 16.97 19.82
N SER A 102 38.95 17.18 19.33
CA SER A 102 40.14 17.18 20.17
C SER A 102 40.07 18.30 21.20
N HIS A 103 40.29 17.95 22.45
CA HIS A 103 40.61 18.89 23.51
C HIS A 103 42.09 18.68 23.87
N GLY A 104 42.91 19.71 23.66
CA GLY A 104 44.31 19.67 24.07
C GLY A 104 44.40 19.68 25.58
N CYS A 105 45.05 18.68 26.18
CA CYS A 105 45.40 18.71 27.59
C CYS A 105 46.87 19.06 27.74
N TYR A 106 47.14 20.15 28.44
CA TYR A 106 48.46 20.52 28.93
C TYR A 106 48.63 19.85 30.32
N ASP A 107 49.54 18.89 30.44
CA ASP A 107 49.91 18.03 31.59
C ASP A 107 49.41 16.57 31.68
N CYS A 108 48.47 16.09 30.84
CA CYS A 108 47.85 14.75 31.00
C CYS A 108 48.72 13.49 30.78
N PHE A 109 50.00 13.57 30.40
CA PHE A 109 50.72 12.38 29.86
C PHE A 109 52.12 12.15 30.43
N ASN A 110 52.22 11.50 31.59
CA ASN A 110 53.42 10.74 31.94
C ASN A 110 53.13 9.68 33.01
N GLY A 111 53.71 8.49 32.85
CA GLY A 111 53.54 7.37 33.78
C GLY A 111 52.61 6.27 33.24
N GLY A 112 53.19 5.08 33.02
CA GLY A 112 52.56 3.96 32.34
C GLY A 112 51.35 3.34 33.06
N ALA A 113 50.50 2.76 32.21
CA ALA A 113 49.36 1.87 32.46
C ALA A 113 48.06 2.50 32.99
N GLY A 114 47.08 2.64 32.08
CA GLY A 114 45.66 2.49 32.45
C GLY A 114 44.67 3.58 32.04
N TRP A 115 44.99 4.54 31.17
CA TRP A 115 44.10 5.68 30.91
C TRP A 115 42.90 5.33 30.00
N THR A 116 41.67 5.49 30.52
CA THR A 116 40.40 5.18 29.84
C THR A 116 39.61 6.43 29.42
N GLY A 117 40.28 7.42 28.81
CA GLY A 117 39.60 8.57 28.18
C GLY A 117 39.14 8.25 26.75
N ALA A 118 38.07 8.88 26.28
CA ALA A 118 37.66 8.76 24.88
C ALA A 118 38.69 9.48 23.97
N ASN A 119 39.21 8.77 22.97
CA ASN A 119 40.11 9.38 21.99
C ASN A 119 39.34 10.39 21.12
N SER A 120 39.96 11.50 20.74
CA SER A 120 39.42 12.38 19.70
C SER A 120 39.50 11.71 18.33
N GLY A 121 38.73 12.20 17.37
CA GLY A 121 38.64 11.63 16.02
C GLY A 121 37.27 11.04 15.70
N SER A 122 37.20 10.32 14.58
CA SER A 122 35.97 9.67 14.11
C SER A 122 35.85 8.28 14.73
N HIS A 123 34.70 8.02 15.35
CA HIS A 123 34.38 6.74 15.96
C HIS A 123 33.08 6.22 15.38
N ASP A 124 33.08 4.97 14.94
CA ASP A 124 31.84 4.29 14.62
C ASP A 124 30.97 4.16 15.88
N VAL A 125 29.68 4.45 15.76
CA VAL A 125 28.74 4.31 16.90
C VAL A 125 28.49 2.81 17.16
N PRO A 126 28.80 2.27 18.37
CA PRO A 126 28.65 0.83 18.65
C PRO A 126 27.18 0.36 18.72
N GLY A 127 26.86 -0.77 18.06
CA GLY A 127 25.50 -1.33 17.98
C GLY A 127 25.24 -2.11 16.69
N SER A 128 26.26 -2.82 16.20
CA SER A 128 26.26 -3.57 14.94
C SER A 128 26.14 -5.09 15.19
N PRO A 129 25.46 -5.90 14.36
CA PRO A 129 25.27 -5.76 12.92
C PRO A 129 24.33 -4.58 12.63
N PRO A 130 24.51 -3.87 11.49
CA PRO A 130 24.08 -2.49 11.32
C PRO A 130 22.70 -2.29 11.93
N GLY A 131 22.64 -1.43 12.95
CA GLY A 131 21.52 -1.45 13.89
C GLY A 131 20.19 -1.50 13.16
N THR A 132 19.38 -2.53 13.43
CA THR A 132 18.05 -2.61 12.85
C THR A 132 17.15 -1.68 13.64
N THR A 133 16.64 -0.63 13.00
CA THR A 133 15.52 0.13 13.58
C THR A 133 14.32 -0.81 13.71
N GLY A 134 13.59 -0.71 14.84
CA GLY A 134 12.37 -1.48 15.05
C GLY A 134 11.35 -1.25 13.92
N SER A 135 10.52 -2.27 13.69
CA SER A 135 9.47 -2.33 12.67
C SER A 135 8.63 -1.04 12.61
N HIS A 136 8.48 -0.50 11.41
CA HIS A 136 7.61 0.65 11.16
C HIS A 136 6.15 0.33 11.51
N GLU A 137 5.38 1.37 11.82
CA GLU A 137 3.95 1.32 12.09
C GLU A 137 3.22 0.57 10.98
N THR A 138 2.48 -0.47 11.37
CA THR A 138 1.56 -1.17 10.47
C THR A 138 0.49 -0.20 10.00
N TYR A 139 0.44 0.05 8.69
CA TYR A 139 -0.64 0.83 8.09
C TYR A 139 -1.97 0.14 8.39
N SER A 140 -2.90 0.92 8.95
CA SER A 140 -4.28 0.45 9.11
C SER A 140 -5.01 0.62 7.79
N TYR A 141 -5.68 -0.43 7.35
CA TYR A 141 -6.49 -0.43 6.15
C TYR A 141 -7.76 -1.25 6.39
N THR A 142 -8.78 -1.01 5.57
CA THR A 142 -10.00 -1.82 5.56
C THR A 142 -9.98 -2.72 4.33
N GLN A 143 -10.20 -4.02 4.53
CA GLN A 143 -10.39 -4.95 3.41
C GLN A 143 -11.85 -4.89 2.96
N LEU A 144 -12.04 -4.55 1.68
CA LEU A 144 -13.34 -4.54 1.03
C LEU A 144 -13.34 -5.55 -0.11
N LEU A 145 -14.52 -6.06 -0.47
CA LEU A 145 -14.66 -6.97 -1.59
C LEU A 145 -14.45 -6.20 -2.89
N ALA A 146 -13.37 -6.50 -3.61
CA ALA A 146 -13.16 -6.00 -4.96
C ALA A 146 -13.90 -6.90 -5.96
N CYS A 147 -14.83 -6.32 -6.70
CA CYS A 147 -15.55 -6.99 -7.77
C CYS A 147 -15.22 -6.33 -9.10
N GLU A 148 -15.21 -7.15 -10.14
CA GLU A 148 -15.00 -6.75 -11.53
C GLU A 148 -16.26 -7.01 -12.34
N LYS A 149 -16.62 -6.03 -13.17
CA LYS A 149 -17.75 -6.12 -14.08
C LYS A 149 -17.37 -7.01 -15.27
N GLY A 150 -18.06 -8.14 -15.41
CA GLY A 150 -17.87 -9.02 -16.55
C GLY A 150 -18.39 -8.42 -17.86
N PRO A 151 -18.12 -9.07 -19.02
CA PRO A 151 -18.58 -8.63 -20.33
C PRO A 151 -20.08 -8.33 -20.35
N PRO A 152 -20.51 -7.23 -21.00
CA PRO A 152 -21.92 -6.96 -21.11
C PRO A 152 -22.59 -8.06 -21.92
N SER A 153 -23.84 -8.35 -21.58
CA SER A 153 -24.76 -8.98 -22.51
C SER A 153 -25.15 -7.96 -23.60
N THR A 154 -24.25 -7.65 -24.53
CA THR A 154 -24.57 -7.03 -25.84
C THR A 154 -25.26 -5.64 -25.85
N GLN A 155 -25.33 -4.87 -24.76
CA GLN A 155 -26.03 -3.58 -24.75
C GLN A 155 -25.14 -2.36 -25.05
N SER A 156 -25.75 -1.43 -25.80
CA SER A 156 -25.21 -0.13 -26.23
C SER A 156 -24.80 0.75 -25.04
N GLN A 157 -23.62 1.36 -25.15
CA GLN A 157 -22.82 2.07 -24.14
C GLN A 157 -23.40 3.41 -23.61
N THR A 158 -24.62 3.42 -23.09
CA THR A 158 -25.06 4.52 -22.21
C THR A 158 -25.02 4.03 -20.78
N ASP A 159 -23.85 4.17 -20.13
CA ASP A 159 -23.80 4.03 -18.68
C ASP A 159 -24.43 5.26 -18.02
N ASN A 160 -24.96 5.03 -16.83
CA ASN A 160 -25.66 6.05 -16.07
C ASN A 160 -24.74 6.77 -15.07
N TYR A 161 -23.42 6.60 -15.12
CA TYR A 161 -22.55 7.24 -14.12
C TYR A 161 -22.57 8.75 -14.22
N ALA A 162 -22.47 9.41 -13.05
CA ALA A 162 -22.36 10.85 -13.01
C ALA A 162 -21.03 11.31 -13.63
N GLN A 163 -21.05 12.50 -14.24
CA GLN A 163 -19.85 13.13 -14.79
C GLN A 163 -18.84 13.30 -13.67
N ASN A 164 -17.54 13.19 -13.95
CA ASN A 164 -16.48 13.27 -12.95
C ASN A 164 -16.42 12.13 -11.92
N MET A 165 -17.26 11.10 -12.04
CA MET A 165 -17.01 9.84 -11.34
C MET A 165 -15.71 9.21 -11.83
N VAL A 166 -14.97 8.63 -10.89
CA VAL A 166 -13.67 8.03 -11.10
C VAL A 166 -13.74 6.55 -10.72
N ALA A 167 -13.28 5.69 -11.62
CA ALA A 167 -13.29 4.25 -11.44
C ALA A 167 -12.02 3.60 -12.01
N PHE A 168 -11.65 2.47 -11.43
CA PHE A 168 -10.57 1.63 -11.94
C PHE A 168 -11.08 0.69 -13.02
N TYR A 169 -10.24 0.42 -14.03
CA TYR A 169 -10.55 -0.50 -15.12
C TYR A 169 -9.42 -1.48 -15.38
N ASP A 170 -9.77 -2.77 -15.41
CA ASP A 170 -8.94 -3.87 -15.93
C ASP A 170 -9.13 -3.98 -17.45
N ALA A 171 -8.72 -2.93 -18.15
CA ALA A 171 -8.81 -2.82 -19.60
C ALA A 171 -7.66 -1.97 -20.14
N ALA A 172 -7.24 -2.22 -21.38
CA ALA A 172 -6.15 -1.47 -22.02
C ALA A 172 -6.51 -0.01 -22.39
N ALA A 173 -7.80 0.37 -22.30
CA ALA A 173 -8.28 1.72 -22.55
C ALA A 173 -9.56 2.00 -21.74
N CYS A 174 -9.85 3.28 -21.49
CA CYS A 174 -11.12 3.68 -20.89
C CYS A 174 -12.29 3.39 -21.85
N PRO A 175 -13.46 2.95 -21.34
CA PRO A 175 -14.64 2.70 -22.16
C PRO A 175 -15.24 3.99 -22.73
N GLN A 176 -16.18 3.89 -23.67
CA GLN A 176 -16.81 5.08 -24.27
C GLN A 176 -17.49 5.96 -23.22
N GLY A 177 -17.30 7.28 -23.34
CA GLY A 177 -17.82 8.25 -22.37
C GLY A 177 -16.97 8.36 -21.10
N TRP A 178 -15.84 7.68 -21.05
CA TRP A 178 -14.80 7.82 -20.04
C TRP A 178 -13.50 8.24 -20.70
N GLU A 179 -12.68 8.98 -19.98
CA GLU A 179 -11.32 9.35 -20.38
C GLU A 179 -10.33 8.90 -19.32
N LEU A 180 -9.07 8.76 -19.69
CA LEU A 180 -8.00 8.59 -18.70
C LEU A 180 -8.05 9.75 -17.73
N MET A 181 -7.91 9.47 -16.44
CA MET A 181 -7.80 10.49 -15.42
C MET A 181 -6.41 11.14 -15.47
N GLU A 182 -6.08 11.76 -16.59
CA GLU A 182 -4.95 12.66 -16.71
C GLU A 182 -5.52 14.05 -16.44
N SER A 183 -5.30 14.60 -15.25
CA SER A 183 -5.56 16.03 -15.10
C SER A 183 -4.36 16.76 -15.70
N ASP A 184 -4.60 17.84 -16.46
CA ASP A 184 -3.60 18.70 -17.10
C ASP A 184 -2.53 19.29 -16.13
N SER A 185 -2.55 18.92 -14.85
CA SER A 185 -1.61 19.38 -13.82
C SER A 185 -1.29 18.38 -12.71
N LYS A 186 -1.93 17.21 -12.63
CA LYS A 186 -1.68 16.20 -11.56
C LYS A 186 -1.62 14.79 -12.17
N PRO A 187 -0.42 14.19 -12.30
CA PRO A 187 -0.26 12.85 -12.86
C PRO A 187 -0.82 11.81 -11.89
N VAL A 188 -1.73 10.96 -12.35
CA VAL A 188 -2.23 9.82 -11.56
C VAL A 188 -1.44 8.54 -11.82
N ASN A 189 -0.52 8.54 -12.79
CA ASN A 189 0.28 7.36 -13.06
C ASN A 189 1.18 7.04 -11.85
N GLY A 190 1.06 5.84 -11.30
CA GLY A 190 1.87 5.41 -10.16
C GLY A 190 1.40 5.89 -8.80
N VAL A 191 0.15 6.33 -8.67
CA VAL A 191 -0.42 6.79 -7.38
C VAL A 191 -1.59 5.93 -6.91
N PHE A 192 -1.84 5.92 -5.61
CA PHE A 192 -3.01 5.29 -5.00
C PHE A 192 -4.12 6.33 -4.82
N ALA A 193 -5.33 6.03 -5.27
CA ALA A 193 -6.49 6.86 -4.98
C ALA A 193 -6.91 6.68 -3.52
N ILE A 194 -7.02 7.79 -2.78
CA ILE A 194 -7.50 7.80 -1.40
C ILE A 194 -8.73 8.68 -1.28
N PRO A 195 -9.76 8.28 -0.50
CA PRO A 195 -10.87 9.16 -0.20
C PRO A 195 -10.36 10.31 0.68
N PHE A 196 -10.79 11.52 0.38
CA PHE A 196 -10.39 12.70 1.14
C PHE A 196 -11.61 13.28 1.88
N ALA A 197 -11.48 13.48 3.19
CA ALA A 197 -12.60 13.84 4.05
C ALA A 197 -12.92 15.35 4.08
N ASP A 198 -12.00 16.20 3.62
CA ASP A 198 -12.16 17.64 3.58
C ASP A 198 -12.21 18.12 2.12
N PRO A 199 -13.38 18.39 1.53
CA PRO A 199 -13.52 18.70 0.11
C PRO A 199 -12.91 20.06 -0.32
N GLY A 200 -12.02 20.65 0.47
CA GLY A 200 -11.23 21.81 0.08
C GLY A 200 -10.25 21.57 -1.08
N SER A 201 -9.21 22.39 -1.17
CA SER A 201 -8.26 22.47 -2.30
C SER A 201 -7.39 21.23 -2.56
N ALA A 202 -7.59 20.13 -1.83
CA ALA A 202 -6.77 18.94 -1.90
C ALA A 202 -7.21 17.94 -2.98
N ILE A 203 -8.40 18.10 -3.59
CA ILE A 203 -8.85 17.17 -4.63
C ILE A 203 -7.90 17.16 -5.83
N GLY A 204 -7.53 15.93 -6.21
CA GLY A 204 -6.51 15.67 -7.23
C GLY A 204 -5.08 16.01 -6.81
N THR A 205 -4.82 16.46 -5.58
CA THR A 205 -3.45 16.75 -5.14
C THR A 205 -2.69 15.45 -4.95
N VAL A 206 -1.56 15.33 -5.63
CA VAL A 206 -0.63 14.20 -5.46
C VAL A 206 0.31 14.54 -4.32
N SER A 207 0.40 13.64 -3.34
CA SER A 207 1.39 13.73 -2.26
C SER A 207 2.49 12.71 -2.49
N GLY A 208 3.74 13.15 -2.38
CA GLY A 208 4.91 12.31 -2.64
C GLY A 208 5.28 12.19 -4.12
N THR A 209 6.27 11.36 -4.39
CA THR A 209 6.70 11.04 -5.76
C THR A 209 5.93 9.82 -6.25
N PRO A 210 5.25 9.88 -7.42
CA PRO A 210 4.59 8.73 -7.99
C PRO A 210 5.54 7.56 -8.22
N LEU A 211 5.03 6.35 -8.07
CA LEU A 211 5.80 5.13 -8.31
C LEU A 211 5.96 4.90 -9.81
N THR A 212 7.12 4.38 -10.21
CA THR A 212 7.23 3.84 -11.58
C THR A 212 6.40 2.56 -11.66
N PRO A 213 5.54 2.40 -12.69
CA PRO A 213 4.81 1.16 -12.95
C PRO A 213 5.68 -0.09 -12.76
N GLY A 214 5.14 -1.11 -12.08
CA GLY A 214 5.85 -2.35 -11.80
C GLY A 214 7.02 -2.27 -10.80
N SER A 215 7.35 -1.09 -10.26
CA SER A 215 8.49 -0.94 -9.35
C SER A 215 8.08 -0.98 -7.88
N PRO A 216 8.79 -1.74 -7.02
CA PRO A 216 8.51 -1.76 -5.59
C PRO A 216 8.62 -0.37 -4.96
N TRP A 217 7.82 -0.11 -3.92
CA TRP A 217 7.94 1.13 -3.15
C TRP A 217 9.17 1.04 -2.24
N THR A 218 10.20 1.81 -2.52
CA THR A 218 11.39 1.91 -1.66
C THR A 218 11.42 3.20 -0.85
N HIS A 219 11.98 3.16 0.36
CA HIS A 219 12.22 4.34 1.19
C HIS A 219 13.45 4.16 2.10
N SER A 220 13.86 5.27 2.70
CA SER A 220 14.91 5.36 3.72
C SER A 220 14.51 6.41 4.76
N HIS A 221 15.08 6.36 5.95
CA HIS A 221 14.82 7.33 7.01
C HIS A 221 16.07 8.16 7.30
N SER A 222 15.89 9.47 7.46
CA SER A 222 16.90 10.29 8.13
C SER A 222 16.77 10.13 9.65
N PHE A 223 17.87 9.99 10.36
CA PHE A 223 17.88 9.97 11.83
C PHE A 223 18.83 11.02 12.40
N LYS A 224 18.53 11.46 13.62
CA LYS A 224 19.39 12.28 14.46
C LYS A 224 19.46 11.64 15.83
N SER A 225 20.65 11.60 16.39
CA SER A 225 20.89 11.05 17.72
C SER A 225 22.07 11.79 18.35
N SER A 226 22.38 11.46 19.59
CA SER A 226 23.50 12.04 20.30
C SER A 226 24.12 11.02 21.24
N ILE A 227 25.42 11.17 21.47
CA ILE A 227 26.16 10.38 22.46
C ILE A 227 26.75 11.33 23.49
N SER A 228 26.57 11.02 24.77
CA SER A 228 27.23 11.74 25.85
C SER A 228 28.55 11.07 26.19
N VAL A 229 29.63 11.79 26.01
CA VAL A 229 30.96 11.42 26.48
C VAL A 229 31.14 12.02 27.86
N GLY A 230 31.19 11.18 28.88
CA GLY A 230 31.42 11.60 30.26
C GLY A 230 32.83 12.13 30.48
N SER A 231 32.98 13.03 31.44
CA SER A 231 34.31 13.39 31.95
C SER A 231 34.93 12.18 32.65
N THR A 232 36.23 12.01 32.48
CA THR A 232 37.03 11.05 33.24
C THR A 232 38.22 11.79 33.80
N ASP A 233 38.44 11.68 35.10
CA ASP A 233 39.61 12.27 35.73
C ASP A 233 40.86 11.57 35.22
N LEU A 234 41.73 12.33 34.56
CA LEU A 234 43.06 11.88 34.16
C LEU A 234 44.04 12.40 35.23
N GLN A 235 44.72 11.53 35.98
CA GLN A 235 45.87 12.00 36.78
C GLN A 235 47.06 12.20 35.84
N ALA A 236 47.67 13.35 36.01
CA ALA A 236 48.57 13.96 35.07
C ALA A 236 49.88 14.26 35.82
N ASP A 237 51.00 13.65 35.44
CA ASP A 237 52.32 13.97 36.01
C ASP A 237 53.25 14.50 34.89
N SER A 238 53.02 15.72 34.43
CA SER A 238 53.79 16.50 33.44
C SER A 238 53.93 15.93 32.01
N GLY A 239 53.22 16.53 31.05
CA GLY A 239 53.30 16.22 29.60
C GLY A 239 52.11 16.70 28.75
N SER A 240 52.31 17.11 27.50
CA SER A 240 51.22 17.56 26.61
C SER A 240 50.68 16.45 25.70
N GLY A 241 49.37 16.40 25.50
CA GLY A 241 48.78 15.55 24.46
C GLY A 241 47.48 16.12 23.89
N SER A 242 47.26 15.80 22.61
CA SER A 242 46.24 16.39 21.76
C SER A 242 45.25 15.37 21.20
N SER A 243 45.12 14.21 21.85
CA SER A 243 44.29 13.10 21.38
C SER A 243 43.10 12.78 22.27
N SER A 244 42.84 13.57 23.32
CA SER A 244 41.66 13.43 24.18
C SER A 244 40.44 14.10 23.55
N ALA A 245 39.29 13.46 23.60
CA ALA A 245 38.00 14.09 23.31
C ALA A 245 37.56 14.99 24.48
N GLN A 246 36.86 16.08 24.17
CA GLN A 246 36.17 16.87 25.21
C GLN A 246 35.01 16.05 25.81
N ASP A 247 34.71 16.24 27.09
CA ASP A 247 33.44 15.77 27.64
C ASP A 247 32.27 16.57 27.03
N GLY A 248 31.10 15.95 26.97
CA GLY A 248 29.89 16.61 26.46
C GLY A 248 29.05 15.71 25.57
N THR A 249 28.01 16.32 25.01
CA THR A 249 27.08 15.65 24.09
C THR A 249 27.50 15.92 22.66
N TYR A 250 27.69 14.85 21.90
CA TYR A 250 28.04 14.88 20.49
C TYR A 250 26.85 14.41 19.67
N ASP A 251 26.26 15.35 18.93
CA ASP A 251 25.18 15.05 18.00
C ASP A 251 25.74 14.38 16.73
N PHE A 252 24.98 13.44 16.19
CA PHE A 252 25.25 12.83 14.90
C PHE A 252 23.95 12.57 14.15
N SER A 253 24.07 12.46 12.83
CA SER A 253 22.93 12.18 11.96
C SER A 253 23.35 11.28 10.80
N GLY A 254 22.37 10.67 10.16
CA GLY A 254 22.61 9.79 9.02
C GLY A 254 21.32 9.46 8.30
N THR A 255 21.45 8.61 7.29
CA THR A 255 20.31 8.03 6.57
C THR A 255 20.44 6.52 6.62
N THR A 256 19.33 5.82 6.79
CA THR A 256 19.29 4.36 6.77
C THR A 256 19.44 3.81 5.35
N SER A 257 19.68 2.49 5.20
CA SER A 257 19.62 1.81 3.91
C SER A 257 18.24 1.97 3.28
N THR A 258 18.22 2.05 1.96
CA THR A 258 16.98 1.99 1.19
C THR A 258 16.41 0.58 1.28
N GLU A 259 15.15 0.48 1.70
CA GLU A 259 14.42 -0.79 1.81
C GLU A 259 13.06 -0.70 1.12
N THR A 260 12.52 -1.85 0.75
CA THR A 260 11.21 -1.96 0.10
C THR A 260 10.10 -2.12 1.14
N ILE A 261 9.01 -1.36 1.00
CA ILE A 261 7.77 -1.61 1.73
C ILE A 261 7.08 -2.82 1.06
N ALA A 262 6.72 -3.82 1.85
CA ALA A 262 5.96 -4.98 1.40
C ALA A 262 4.47 -4.61 1.15
N PHE A 263 4.22 -3.61 0.31
CA PHE A 263 2.89 -3.12 -0.03
C PHE A 263 2.47 -3.66 -1.39
N PRO A 264 1.67 -4.76 -1.44
CA PRO A 264 1.34 -5.38 -2.71
C PRO A 264 0.25 -4.60 -3.44
N TYR A 265 0.43 -4.39 -4.74
CA TYR A 265 -0.56 -3.66 -5.52
C TYR A 265 -0.82 -4.31 -6.88
N LEU A 266 -1.97 -3.95 -7.44
CA LEU A 266 -2.44 -4.24 -8.79
C LEU A 266 -2.55 -2.92 -9.54
N GLN A 267 -2.05 -2.89 -10.77
CA GLN A 267 -2.07 -1.73 -11.65
C GLN A 267 -3.31 -1.78 -12.55
N LEU A 268 -4.13 -0.74 -12.51
CA LEU A 268 -5.35 -0.60 -13.30
C LEU A 268 -5.43 0.80 -13.89
N LEU A 269 -6.12 0.96 -15.03
CA LEU A 269 -6.40 2.30 -15.54
C LEU A 269 -7.32 3.03 -14.57
N LEU A 270 -7.03 4.30 -14.32
CA LEU A 270 -7.95 5.19 -13.62
C LEU A 270 -8.65 6.06 -14.65
N CYS A 271 -9.96 5.87 -14.80
CA CYS A 271 -10.75 6.59 -15.78
C CYS A 271 -11.76 7.51 -15.09
N LYS A 272 -12.02 8.65 -15.71
CA LYS A 272 -13.00 9.66 -15.28
C LYS A 272 -14.14 9.74 -16.29
N LYS A 273 -15.39 9.82 -15.82
CA LYS A 273 -16.56 10.01 -16.67
C LYS A 273 -16.57 11.42 -17.27
N THR A 274 -16.66 11.54 -18.60
CA THR A 274 -16.52 12.83 -19.31
C THR A 274 -17.82 13.57 -19.53
N ALA A 275 -18.93 12.85 -19.69
CA ALA A 275 -20.22 13.43 -20.01
C ALA A 275 -21.31 12.80 -19.16
N PHE A 276 -22.20 13.66 -18.70
CA PHE A 276 -23.35 13.29 -17.90
C PHE A 276 -24.49 12.76 -18.77
N SER A 277 -25.03 11.59 -18.45
CA SER A 277 -26.20 11.05 -19.14
C SER A 277 -27.53 11.43 -18.48
N SER A 278 -27.59 11.81 -17.18
CA SER A 278 -28.84 12.18 -16.49
C SER A 278 -28.67 12.73 -15.07
N ASN A 279 -29.44 13.78 -14.68
CA ASN A 279 -29.50 14.40 -13.33
C ASN A 279 -30.25 13.56 -12.29
N THR A 280 -30.52 12.31 -12.62
CA THR A 280 -31.29 11.40 -11.79
C THR A 280 -30.40 10.26 -11.38
N LEU A 281 -30.45 9.89 -10.10
CA LEU A 281 -29.84 8.67 -9.58
C LEU A 281 -30.03 7.54 -10.60
N PRO A 282 -28.92 6.95 -11.08
CA PRO A 282 -28.99 5.88 -12.05
C PRO A 282 -29.86 4.73 -11.56
N ALA A 283 -30.97 4.52 -12.24
CA ALA A 283 -31.60 3.23 -12.13
C ALA A 283 -30.62 2.18 -12.72
N GLY A 284 -30.42 1.07 -12.00
CA GLY A 284 -29.61 -0.06 -12.47
C GLY A 284 -28.18 -0.14 -11.91
N LEU A 285 -27.68 0.83 -11.14
CA LEU A 285 -26.37 0.64 -10.49
C LEU A 285 -26.45 -0.35 -9.34
N PRO A 286 -25.41 -1.17 -9.12
CA PRO A 286 -25.38 -2.07 -7.99
C PRO A 286 -25.39 -1.28 -6.67
N GLN A 287 -26.19 -1.75 -5.71
CA GLN A 287 -26.26 -1.12 -4.40
C GLN A 287 -24.91 -1.23 -3.66
N LYS A 288 -24.58 -0.19 -2.90
CA LYS A 288 -23.37 -0.11 -2.04
C LYS A 288 -22.04 -0.17 -2.79
N ILE A 289 -22.03 0.13 -4.09
CA ILE A 289 -20.77 0.37 -4.81
C ILE A 289 -20.07 1.60 -4.22
N LEU A 290 -18.77 1.50 -3.95
CA LEU A 290 -17.94 2.62 -3.50
C LEU A 290 -17.17 3.18 -4.68
N MET A 291 -17.29 4.48 -4.90
CA MET A 291 -16.67 5.19 -6.03
C MET A 291 -15.98 6.47 -5.56
N PHE A 292 -15.02 6.91 -6.37
CA PHE A 292 -14.38 8.20 -6.20
C PHE A 292 -15.07 9.25 -7.06
N TYR A 293 -14.97 10.51 -6.64
CA TYR A 293 -15.47 11.65 -7.39
C TYR A 293 -14.38 12.71 -7.51
N ALA A 294 -14.21 13.28 -8.70
CA ALA A 294 -13.13 14.23 -8.98
C ALA A 294 -13.50 15.69 -8.67
N GLU A 295 -14.58 15.92 -7.92
CA GLU A 295 -15.00 17.26 -7.46
C GLU A 295 -15.30 17.28 -5.96
N ASN A 296 -15.50 18.49 -5.43
CA ASN A 296 -15.66 18.75 -4.00
C ASN A 296 -16.98 18.24 -3.42
N ASP A 297 -18.00 18.12 -4.25
CA ASP A 297 -19.34 17.72 -3.85
C ASP A 297 -19.73 16.44 -4.58
N CYS A 298 -20.34 15.49 -3.89
CA CYS A 298 -20.97 14.35 -4.56
C CYS A 298 -22.12 14.87 -5.45
N PRO A 299 -22.38 14.24 -6.61
CA PRO A 299 -23.55 14.58 -7.41
C PRO A 299 -24.84 14.41 -6.61
N ASP A 300 -25.83 15.26 -6.89
CA ASP A 300 -27.15 15.16 -6.27
C ASP A 300 -27.72 13.73 -6.38
N GLY A 301 -28.09 13.16 -5.23
CA GLY A 301 -28.67 11.83 -5.12
C GLY A 301 -27.68 10.69 -4.85
N TRP A 302 -26.38 10.93 -4.75
CA TRP A 302 -25.38 9.88 -4.53
C TRP A 302 -24.89 9.78 -3.08
#